data_AF-A0A9W6ZUS3-F1
#
_entry.id   AF-A0A9W6ZUS3-F1
#
_cell.length_a   1.000
_cell.length_b   1.000
_cell.length_c   1.000
_cell.angle_alpha   90.00
_cell.angle_beta   90.00
_cell.angle_gamma   90.00
#
_symmetry.space_group_name_H-M   'P 1'
#
loop_
_entity.id
_entity.type
_entity.pdbx_description
1 polymer ?
#
loop_
_entity_poly.entity_id
_entity_poly.type
_entity_poly.pdbx_seq_one_letter_code
_entity_poly.pdbx_strand_id
1 'polypeptide(L)' 'LCVLKGGSAFFQDLQICLRNFHQFSRQEDIPFTFDFIRAKSYAGTESTGTVKVSGCDLEKLKGKHVLLVEDIVDTGTTMR' A
#
# COMPACT_ATOMS: atom_id res chain seq x y z
N LEU A 1 2.23 -2.45 -1.49
CA LEU A 1 1.98 -2.13 -0.08
C LEU A 1 0.70 -1.30 -0.01
N CYS A 2 -0.38 -1.84 0.54
CA CYS A 2 -1.68 -1.18 0.58
C CYS A 2 -1.90 -0.47 1.92
N VAL A 3 -2.34 0.79 1.89
CA VAL A 3 -2.75 1.54 3.07
C VAL A 3 -4.21 1.21 3.39
N LEU A 4 -4.44 0.61 4.55
CA LEU A 4 -5.76 0.29 5.07
C LEU A 4 -6.39 1.48 5.81
N LYS A 5 -7.72 1.61 5.82
CA LYS A 5 -8.70 0.69 5.22
C LYS A 5 -9.12 1.05 3.80
N GLY A 6 -9.22 2.34 3.48
CA GLY A 6 -9.88 2.83 2.26
C GLY A 6 -9.28 2.28 0.96
N GLY A 7 -7.96 2.10 0.91
CA GLY A 7 -7.27 1.57 -0.27
C GLY A 7 -7.58 0.12 -0.64
N SER A 8 -8.29 -0.66 0.20
CA SER A 8 -8.42 -2.11 -0.01
C SER A 8 -9.19 -2.49 -1.28
N ALA A 9 -10.27 -1.76 -1.61
CA ALA A 9 -11.08 -2.05 -2.80
C ALA A 9 -10.29 -1.77 -4.08
N PHE A 10 -9.69 -0.57 -4.17
CA PHE A 10 -8.82 -0.20 -5.28
C PHE A 10 -7.63 -1.15 -5.43
N PHE A 11 -7.02 -1.55 -4.31
CA PHE A 11 -5.91 -2.49 -4.31
C PHE A 11 -6.32 -3.86 -4.85
N GLN A 12 -7.51 -4.37 -4.50
CA GLN A 12 -8.01 -5.63 -5.03
C GLN A 12 -8.19 -5.58 -6.55
N ASP A 13 -8.75 -4.50 -7.09
CA ASP A 13 -8.94 -4.33 -8.53
C ASP A 13 -7.58 -4.24 -9.26
N LEU A 14 -6.64 -3.48 -8.71
CA LEU A 14 -5.27 -3.39 -9.23
C LEU A 14 -4.61 -4.78 -9.26
N GLN A 15 -4.74 -5.57 -8.20
CA GLN A 15 -4.20 -6.92 -8.14
C GLN A 15 -4.79 -7.83 -9.22
N ILE A 16 -6.10 -7.72 -9.49
CA ILE A 16 -6.76 -8.48 -10.56
C ILE A 16 -6.17 -8.08 -11.92
N CYS A 17 -6.07 -6.78 -12.20
CA CYS A 17 -5.50 -6.28 -13.45
C CYS A 17 -4.05 -6.73 -13.66
N LEU A 18 -3.21 -6.64 -12.62
CA LEU A 18 -1.82 -7.07 -12.68
C LEU A 18 -1.68 -8.58 -12.94
N ARG A 19 -2.48 -9.41 -12.26
CA ARG A 19 -2.51 -10.86 -12.51
C ARG A 19 -2.92 -11.18 -13.95
N ASN A 20 -3.97 -10.53 -14.44
CA ASN A 20 -4.43 -10.72 -15.81
C ASN A 20 -3.34 -10.33 -16.82
N PHE A 21 -2.69 -9.16 -16.64
CA PHE A 21 -1.60 -8.72 -17.50
C PHE A 21 -0.42 -9.72 -17.54
N HIS A 22 -0.03 -10.25 -16.37
CA HIS A 22 1.04 -11.25 -16.27
C HIS A 22 0.67 -12.61 -16.89
N GLN A 23 -0.59 -13.05 -16.74
CA GLN A 23 -1.07 -14.27 -17.38
C GLN A 23 -0.95 -14.20 -18.91
N PHE A 24 -1.24 -13.05 -19.52
CA PHE A 24 -1.13 -12.86 -20.98
C PHE A 24 0.32 -12.80 -21.48
N SER A 25 1.29 -12.48 -20.62
CA SER A 25 2.70 -12.34 -20.98
C SER A 25 3.52 -13.64 -20.83
N ARG A 26 2.88 -14.78 -20.55
CA ARG A 26 3.50 -16.12 -20.45
C ARG A 26 4.67 -16.22 -19.46
N GLN A 27 4.68 -15.39 -18.43
CA GLN A 27 5.60 -15.54 -17.31
C GLN A 27 4.96 -16.45 -16.25
N GLU A 28 5.66 -17.53 -15.88
CA GLU A 28 5.15 -18.51 -14.90
C GLU A 28 5.08 -17.96 -13.47
N ASP A 29 5.93 -16.98 -13.15
CA ASP A 29 6.01 -16.37 -11.82
C ASP A 29 5.38 -14.98 -11.77
N ILE A 30 4.59 -14.74 -10.72
CA ILE A 30 4.04 -13.42 -10.38
C ILE A 30 5.14 -12.65 -9.61
N PRO A 31 5.76 -11.60 -10.18
CA PRO A 31 6.97 -11.00 -9.62
C PRO A 31 6.69 -9.98 -8.51
N PHE A 32 5.55 -10.09 -7.81
CA PHE A 32 5.16 -9.13 -6.77
C PHE A 32 4.52 -9.80 -5.57
N THR A 33 4.92 -9.30 -4.39
CA THR A 33 4.33 -9.63 -3.10
C THR A 33 3.42 -8.50 -2.64
N PHE A 34 2.34 -8.86 -1.95
CA PHE A 34 1.37 -7.91 -1.41
C PHE A 34 1.45 -7.89 0.12
N ASP A 35 1.38 -6.69 0.70
CA ASP A 35 1.39 -6.50 2.14
C ASP A 35 0.56 -5.25 2.48
N PHE A 36 0.15 -5.12 3.74
CA PHE A 36 -0.78 -4.11 4.23
C PHE A 36 -0.17 -3.32 5.37
N ILE A 37 -0.38 -2.01 5.35
CA ILE A 37 -0.11 -1.14 6.49
C ILE A 37 -1.37 -0.40 6.90
N ARG A 38 -1.38 0.05 8.14
CA ARG A 38 -2.32 1.06 8.61
C ARG A 38 -1.53 2.30 8.98
N ALA A 39 -1.79 3.39 8.28
CA ALA A 39 -1.33 4.71 8.65
C ALA A 39 -2.40 5.39 9.50
N LYS A 40 -2.00 5.99 10.62
CA LYS A 40 -2.87 6.85 11.43
C LYS A 40 -2.17 8.18 11.66
N SER A 41 -2.85 9.28 11.36
CA SER A 41 -2.38 10.66 11.56
C SER A 41 -2.90 11.30 12.86
N TYR A 42 -3.72 10.60 13.63
CA TYR A 42 -4.44 11.16 14.79
C TYR A 42 -3.90 10.70 16.15
N ALA A 43 -3.82 11.65 17.08
CA ALA A 43 -3.94 11.39 18.52
C ALA A 43 -5.06 12.30 19.06
N GLY A 44 -6.27 11.77 19.20
CA GLY A 44 -7.46 12.58 19.57
C GLY A 44 -8.13 13.23 18.35
N THR A 45 -8.62 14.47 18.49
CA THR A 45 -9.30 15.25 17.44
C THR A 45 -8.36 16.13 16.60
N GLU A 46 -7.08 16.21 16.95
CA GLU A 46 -6.10 17.06 16.26
C GLU A 46 -5.08 16.24 15.50
N SER A 47 -4.69 16.73 14.31
CA SER A 47 -3.60 16.16 13.52
C SER A 47 -2.28 16.43 14.23
N THR A 48 -1.55 15.37 14.59
CA THR A 48 -0.25 15.49 15.29
C THR A 48 0.92 15.80 14.35
N GLY A 49 0.67 15.89 13.03
CA GLY A 49 1.71 16.02 12.02
C GLY A 49 2.65 14.82 11.90
N THR A 50 2.47 13.78 12.72
CA THR A 50 3.32 12.57 12.73
C THR A 50 2.47 11.35 12.37
N VAL A 51 2.83 10.67 11.28
CA VAL A 51 2.14 9.46 10.82
C VAL A 51 2.69 8.25 11.56
N LYS A 52 1.82 7.52 12.27
CA LYS A 52 2.18 6.21 12.84
C LYS A 52 1.78 5.11 11.86
N VAL A 53 2.76 4.33 11.42
CA VAL A 53 2.58 3.17 10.53
C VAL A 53 2.61 1.89 11.36
N SER A 54 1.66 0.99 11.14
CA SER A 54 1.64 -0.34 11.75
C SER A 54 1.12 -1.40 10.76
N GLY A 55 1.22 -2.68 11.13
CA GLY A 55 0.66 -3.80 10.34
C GLY A 55 1.64 -4.51 9.41
N CYS A 56 2.83 -3.94 9.20
CA CYS A 56 3.91 -4.54 8.41
C CYS A 56 5.26 -4.32 9.11
N ASP A 57 6.16 -5.28 8.96
CA ASP A 57 7.58 -5.12 9.30
C ASP A 57 8.31 -4.46 8.12
N LEU A 58 8.60 -3.17 8.27
CA LEU A 58 9.20 -2.34 7.20
C LEU A 58 10.63 -2.79 6.84
N GLU A 59 11.32 -3.51 7.72
CA GLU A 59 12.66 -4.03 7.43
C GLU A 59 12.66 -4.99 6.24
N LYS A 60 11.55 -5.72 6.02
CA LYS A 60 11.37 -6.63 4.88
C LYS A 60 11.31 -5.93 3.53
N LEU A 61 11.16 -4.61 3.52
CA LEU A 61 11.08 -3.77 2.32
C LEU A 61 12.45 -3.22 1.89
N LYS A 62 13.48 -3.33 2.74
CA LYS A 62 14.83 -2.83 2.40
C LYS A 62 15.36 -3.52 1.14
N GLY A 63 15.90 -2.70 0.22
CA GLY A 63 16.47 -3.16 -1.05
C GLY A 63 15.44 -3.63 -2.09
N LYS A 64 14.14 -3.40 -1.87
CA LYS A 64 13.07 -3.77 -2.80
C LYS A 64 12.45 -2.55 -3.48
N HIS A 65 11.90 -2.74 -4.67
CA HIS A 65 11.00 -1.77 -5.28
C HIS A 65 9.64 -1.85 -4.59
N VAL A 66 9.17 -0.72 -4.05
CA VAL A 66 7.92 -0.65 -3.30
C VAL A 66 6.92 0.22 -4.06
N LEU A 67 5.77 -0.38 -4.41
CA LEU A 67 4.59 0.36 -4.86
C LEU A 67 3.65 0.56 -3.66
N LEU A 68 3.46 1.80 -3.25
CA LEU A 68 2.49 2.19 -2.22
C LEU A 68 1.15 2.49 -2.88
N VAL A 69 0.06 1.99 -2.28
CA VAL A 69 -1.30 2.13 -2.79
C VAL A 69 -2.20 2.69 -1.69
N GLU A 70 -2.80 3.84 -1.95
CA GLU A 70 -3.77 4.54 -1.10
C GLU A 70 -5.04 4.80 -1.94
N ASP A 71 -6.19 4.99 -1.29
CA ASP A 71 -7.44 5.33 -1.96
C ASP A 71 -7.46 6.77 -2.49
N ILE A 72 -6.94 7.71 -1.70
CA ILE A 72 -6.87 9.13 -2.09
C ILE A 72 -5.68 9.82 -1.43
N VAL A 73 -5.01 10.67 -2.21
CA VAL A 73 -4.03 11.62 -1.67
C VAL A 73 -4.72 12.98 -1.56
N ASP A 74 -4.97 13.41 -0.33
CA ASP A 74 -5.53 14.74 -0.04
C ASP A 74 -4.39 15.75 0.25
N THR A 75 -4.16 16.10 1.52
CA THR A 75 -3.06 17.02 1.91
C THR A 75 -1.65 16.45 1.71
N GLY A 76 -1.53 15.16 1.40
CA GLY A 76 -0.26 14.45 1.24
C GLY A 76 0.48 14.16 2.55
N THR A 77 -0.07 14.53 3.72
CA THR A 77 0.59 14.32 5.02
C THR A 77 0.87 12.84 5.31
N THR A 78 -0.01 11.93 4.89
CA THR A 78 0.16 10.48 5.04
C THR A 78 1.35 9.92 4.23
N MET A 79 1.70 10.59 3.12
CA MET A 79 2.70 10.14 2.14
C MET A 79 4.11 10.74 2.37
N ARG A 80 4.25 11.68 3.31
CA ARG A 80 5.54 12.25 3.74
C ARG A 80 6.24 11.34 4.74
#